data_AF-A0A0U5FWP7-F1
#
_entry.id   AF-A0A0U5FWP7-F1
#
_cell.length_a   1.000
_cell.length_b   1.000
_cell.length_c   1.000
_cell.angle_alpha   90.00
_cell.angle_beta   90.00
_cell.angle_gamma   90.00
#
_symmetry.space_group_name_H-M   'P 1'
#
loop_
_entity.id
_entity.type
_entity.pdbx_description
1 polymer ?
#
loop_
_entity_poly.entity_id
_entity_poly.type
_entity_poly.pdbx_seq_one_letter_code
_entity_poly.pdbx_strand_id
1 'polypeptide(L)'
;MLHIIKAICKSRWAVDLVKGHGADAVFTFPSSLNATQLGGAWHITLRELMMFWVLDEITDKKDWETKMFNDEIVSNWKEDCWRLFVAYWAQQEGLGELTDRSWQWVMHELRYRAKQRGEHGKHAPIPVFETDVVESDYAVPVSLKEALRAAVSVLENVPEAGKDYHPWANEQVLDLIHPSLFLLVFRLSRVMVDVQLSVSQGITLAGKGEVINHVRDN
;
A
#
# COMPACT_ATOMS: atom_id res chain seq x y z
N MET A 1 -11.16 6.04 2.67
CA MET A 1 -11.04 4.97 3.67
C MET A 1 -10.26 3.80 3.06
N LEU A 2 -9.02 4.05 2.61
CA LEU A 2 -8.14 3.03 1.99
C LEU A 2 -6.71 3.06 2.57
N HIS A 3 -6.52 3.77 3.70
CA HIS A 3 -5.23 3.97 4.37
C HIS A 3 -4.94 2.94 5.49
N ILE A 4 -5.83 1.97 5.75
CA ILE A 4 -5.86 1.28 7.06
C ILE A 4 -5.35 -0.17 7.02
N ILE A 5 -5.28 -0.85 5.88
CA ILE A 5 -5.13 -2.32 5.90
C ILE A 5 -3.70 -2.78 6.23
N LYS A 6 -2.63 -2.05 5.85
CA LYS A 6 -1.25 -2.49 6.14
C LYS A 6 -0.67 -1.99 7.49
N ALA A 7 -1.29 -0.96 8.09
CA ALA A 7 -0.83 -0.39 9.36
C ALA A 7 -1.12 -1.30 10.58
N ILE A 8 -2.06 -2.25 10.47
CA ILE A 8 -2.52 -3.04 11.63
C ILE A 8 -1.75 -4.37 11.81
N CYS A 9 -1.11 -4.93 10.78
CA CYS A 9 -0.67 -6.34 10.86
C CYS A 9 0.82 -6.66 10.64
N LYS A 10 1.69 -5.79 10.11
CA LYS A 10 3.15 -5.99 10.11
C LYS A 10 3.87 -4.70 9.69
N SER A 11 4.71 -4.18 10.57
CA SER A 11 5.69 -3.13 10.25
C SER A 11 6.80 -3.70 9.35
N ARG A 12 6.59 -3.72 8.03
CA ARG A 12 7.67 -3.91 7.05
C ARG A 12 7.34 -3.25 5.71
N TRP A 13 7.72 -1.97 5.61
CA TRP A 13 7.84 -1.14 4.39
C TRP A 13 6.57 -0.92 3.56
N ALA A 14 6.46 0.31 3.04
CA ALA A 14 5.36 0.79 2.22
C ALA A 14 5.31 0.07 0.86
N VAL A 15 4.09 -0.24 0.41
CA VAL A 15 3.82 -0.60 -0.99
C VAL A 15 3.85 0.69 -1.80
N ASP A 16 4.79 0.81 -2.73
CA ASP A 16 4.83 1.92 -3.68
C ASP A 16 3.72 1.73 -4.72
N LEU A 17 2.54 2.27 -4.43
CA LEU A 17 1.42 2.30 -5.36
C LEU A 17 1.70 3.36 -6.43
N VAL A 18 2.10 2.92 -7.63
CA VAL A 18 2.24 3.81 -8.79
C VAL A 18 0.92 3.81 -9.54
N LYS A 19 0.34 4.99 -9.79
CA LYS A 19 -0.77 5.14 -10.75
C LYS A 19 -0.24 4.86 -12.15
N GLY A 20 -0.66 3.75 -12.74
CA GLY A 20 -0.52 3.54 -14.17
C GLY A 20 -1.43 4.51 -14.92
N HIS A 21 -1.01 5.02 -16.07
CA HIS A 21 -1.94 5.61 -17.04
C HIS A 21 -1.84 4.77 -18.30
N GLY A 22 -2.93 4.11 -18.67
CA GLY A 22 -3.09 3.46 -19.96
C GLY A 22 -2.93 1.94 -19.97
N ALA A 23 -3.83 1.21 -19.32
CA ALA A 23 -4.12 -0.16 -19.72
C ALA A 23 -5.59 -0.26 -20.13
N ASP A 24 -5.83 -0.39 -21.45
CA ASP A 24 -7.10 -0.90 -21.94
C ASP A 24 -7.44 -2.20 -21.19
N ALA A 25 -8.69 -2.33 -20.77
CA ALA A 25 -9.22 -3.31 -19.82
C ALA A 25 -9.16 -4.78 -20.30
N VAL A 26 -7.96 -5.33 -20.53
CA VAL A 26 -7.75 -6.68 -21.09
C VAL A 26 -7.11 -7.64 -20.07
N PHE A 27 -6.72 -7.17 -18.87
CA PHE A 27 -5.90 -7.96 -17.95
C PHE A 27 -6.54 -8.32 -16.60
N THR A 28 -7.84 -8.08 -16.40
CA THR A 28 -8.47 -8.30 -15.09
C THR A 28 -8.98 -9.73 -14.91
N PHE A 29 -8.66 -10.33 -13.75
CA PHE A 29 -9.29 -11.58 -13.33
C PHE A 29 -10.76 -11.31 -13.02
N PRO A 30 -11.70 -12.20 -13.39
CA PRO A 30 -13.13 -11.92 -13.23
C PRO A 30 -13.48 -11.65 -11.77
N SER A 31 -14.15 -10.53 -11.48
CA SER A 31 -14.61 -10.21 -10.14
C SER A 31 -15.42 -11.35 -9.51
N SER A 32 -15.30 -11.50 -8.18
CA SER A 32 -16.06 -12.47 -7.40
C SER A 32 -17.56 -12.15 -7.35
N LEU A 33 -17.93 -10.92 -7.70
CA LEU A 33 -19.30 -10.44 -7.87
C LEU A 33 -19.52 -10.04 -9.33
N ASN A 34 -20.69 -10.37 -9.89
CA ASN A 34 -21.02 -9.94 -11.24
C ASN A 34 -21.44 -8.46 -11.20
N ALA A 35 -20.99 -7.64 -12.16
CA ALA A 35 -21.35 -6.21 -12.26
C ALA A 35 -22.88 -5.96 -12.24
N THR A 36 -23.69 -6.92 -12.71
CA THR A 36 -25.15 -6.87 -12.63
C THR A 36 -25.70 -6.97 -11.20
N GLN A 37 -24.96 -7.54 -10.26
CA GLN A 37 -25.34 -7.67 -8.85
C GLN A 37 -25.07 -6.40 -8.03
N LEU A 38 -24.24 -5.49 -8.53
CA LEU A 38 -23.78 -4.28 -7.82
C LEU A 38 -24.44 -2.98 -8.34
N GLY A 39 -25.42 -3.07 -9.24
CA GLY A 39 -26.21 -1.90 -9.67
C GLY A 39 -25.40 -0.79 -10.34
N GLY A 40 -24.22 -1.11 -10.90
CA GLY A 40 -23.35 -0.14 -11.57
C GLY A 40 -22.50 0.74 -10.62
N ALA A 41 -22.55 0.50 -9.31
CA ALA A 41 -21.65 1.15 -8.35
C ALA A 41 -20.51 0.18 -7.98
N TRP A 42 -19.26 0.60 -8.18
CA TRP A 42 -18.08 -0.18 -7.81
C TRP A 42 -17.89 -0.17 -6.29
N HIS A 43 -18.56 -1.09 -5.61
CA HIS A 43 -18.44 -1.27 -4.17
C HIS A 43 -17.57 -2.50 -3.90
N ILE A 44 -16.52 -2.35 -3.10
CA ILE A 44 -15.75 -3.49 -2.60
C ILE A 44 -16.46 -4.00 -1.35
N THR A 45 -16.85 -5.27 -1.35
CA THR A 45 -17.47 -5.92 -0.19
C THR A 45 -16.43 -6.30 0.87
N LEU A 46 -16.87 -6.48 2.13
CA LEU A 46 -15.99 -6.99 3.20
C LEU A 46 -15.33 -8.33 2.83
N ARG A 47 -16.03 -9.17 2.07
CA ARG A 47 -15.50 -10.45 1.56
C ARG A 47 -14.38 -10.23 0.54
N GLU A 48 -14.53 -9.29 -0.37
CA GLU A 48 -13.49 -8.95 -1.35
C GLU A 48 -12.28 -8.31 -0.68
N LEU A 49 -12.48 -7.44 0.31
CA LEU A 49 -11.39 -6.90 1.12
C LEU A 49 -10.61 -8.00 1.83
N MET A 50 -11.29 -8.99 2.40
CA MET A 50 -10.66 -10.16 3.00
C MET A 50 -9.86 -10.97 1.96
N MET A 51 -10.43 -11.17 0.76
CA MET A 51 -9.75 -11.88 -0.32
C MET A 51 -8.51 -11.12 -0.82
N PHE A 52 -8.55 -9.78 -0.88
CA PHE A 52 -7.35 -8.96 -1.15
C PHE A 52 -6.30 -9.08 -0.09
N TRP A 53 -6.69 -9.15 1.19
CA TRP A 53 -5.72 -9.35 2.25
C TRP A 53 -5.00 -10.71 2.10
N VAL A 54 -5.70 -11.78 1.72
CA VAL A 54 -5.08 -13.08 1.42
C VAL A 54 -4.16 -13.00 0.20
N LEU A 55 -4.58 -12.28 -0.85
CA LEU A 55 -3.74 -12.02 -2.02
C LEU A 55 -2.42 -11.34 -1.61
N ASP A 56 -2.49 -10.23 -0.86
CA ASP A 56 -1.34 -9.45 -0.38
C ASP A 56 -0.38 -10.30 0.49
N GLU A 57 -0.93 -11.07 1.44
CA GLU A 57 -0.12 -11.94 2.30
C GLU A 57 0.65 -13.03 1.53
N ILE A 58 0.17 -13.43 0.35
CA ILE A 58 0.84 -14.40 -0.51
C ILE A 58 1.80 -13.72 -1.49
N THR A 59 1.40 -12.59 -2.10
CA THR A 59 2.25 -11.86 -3.06
C THR A 59 3.48 -11.24 -2.39
N ASP A 60 3.40 -10.90 -1.09
CA ASP A 60 4.56 -10.47 -0.28
C ASP A 60 5.60 -11.59 -0.05
N LYS A 61 5.27 -12.86 -0.35
CA LYS A 61 6.21 -13.97 -0.18
C LYS A 61 7.21 -14.01 -1.33
N LYS A 62 8.48 -14.17 -0.99
CA LYS A 62 9.55 -14.33 -1.98
C LYS A 62 9.26 -15.51 -2.92
N ASP A 63 9.39 -15.27 -4.22
CA ASP A 63 9.22 -16.25 -5.30
C ASP A 63 7.83 -16.91 -5.30
N TRP A 64 6.80 -16.19 -4.84
CA TRP A 64 5.44 -16.74 -4.74
C TRP A 64 4.93 -17.25 -6.08
N GLU A 65 5.30 -16.61 -7.20
CA GLU A 65 4.79 -16.98 -8.54
C GLU A 65 5.20 -18.39 -8.92
N THR A 66 6.41 -18.81 -8.52
CA THR A 66 6.91 -20.16 -8.76
C THR A 66 6.33 -21.13 -7.74
N LYS A 67 6.29 -20.73 -6.47
CA LYS A 67 5.84 -21.55 -5.35
C LYS A 67 4.34 -21.86 -5.40
N MET A 68 3.55 -21.04 -6.08
CA MET A 68 2.10 -21.22 -6.26
C MET A 68 1.73 -22.55 -6.97
N PHE A 69 2.69 -23.20 -7.63
CA PHE A 69 2.49 -24.48 -8.29
C PHE A 69 2.93 -25.70 -7.46
N ASN A 70 3.35 -25.49 -6.20
CA ASN A 70 3.66 -26.57 -5.26
C ASN A 70 2.54 -26.69 -4.22
N ASP A 71 1.77 -27.78 -4.29
CA ASP A 71 0.60 -27.99 -3.43
C ASP A 71 0.93 -28.06 -1.93
N GLU A 72 2.10 -28.58 -1.55
CA GLU A 72 2.54 -28.61 -0.15
C GLU A 72 2.76 -27.19 0.38
N ILE A 73 3.43 -26.34 -0.41
CA ILE A 73 3.65 -24.94 -0.04
C ILE A 73 2.32 -24.20 0.08
N VAL A 74 1.40 -24.43 -0.86
CA VAL A 74 0.08 -23.79 -0.88
C VAL A 74 -0.76 -24.24 0.30
N SER A 75 -0.68 -25.50 0.70
CA SER A 75 -1.33 -26.02 1.91
C SER A 75 -0.83 -25.30 3.16
N ASN A 76 0.50 -25.14 3.29
CA ASN A 76 1.09 -24.40 4.41
C ASN A 76 0.65 -22.93 4.43
N TRP A 77 0.59 -22.27 3.27
CA TRP A 77 0.08 -20.90 3.17
C TRP A 77 -1.38 -20.79 3.58
N LYS A 78 -2.20 -21.80 3.28
CA LYS A 78 -3.60 -21.85 3.70
C LYS A 78 -3.71 -21.85 5.22
N GLU A 79 -2.98 -22.74 5.88
CA GLU A 79 -2.96 -22.82 7.35
C GLU A 79 -2.49 -21.51 7.99
N ASP A 80 -1.44 -20.90 7.45
CA ASP A 80 -0.95 -19.61 7.90
C ASP A 80 -1.98 -18.49 7.73
N CYS A 81 -2.63 -18.41 6.57
CA CYS A 81 -3.65 -17.39 6.31
C CYS A 81 -4.85 -17.56 7.25
N TRP A 82 -5.30 -18.78 7.50
CA TRP A 82 -6.38 -19.06 8.46
C TRP A 82 -5.99 -18.65 9.88
N ARG A 83 -4.78 -19.00 10.32
CA ARG A 83 -4.26 -18.63 11.64
C ARG A 83 -4.20 -17.10 11.81
N LEU A 84 -3.68 -16.39 10.81
CA LEU A 84 -3.61 -14.93 10.82
C LEU A 84 -5.00 -14.28 10.73
N PHE A 85 -5.92 -14.87 9.97
CA PHE A 85 -7.32 -14.43 9.92
C PHE A 85 -7.98 -14.48 11.29
N VAL A 86 -7.83 -15.61 12.01
CA VAL A 86 -8.35 -15.73 13.38
C VAL A 86 -7.73 -14.71 14.32
N ALA A 87 -6.43 -14.45 14.19
CA ALA A 87 -5.71 -13.52 15.06
C ALA A 87 -6.11 -12.05 14.84
N TYR A 88 -6.32 -11.63 13.59
CA TYR A 88 -6.47 -10.19 13.27
C TYR A 88 -7.88 -9.78 12.84
N TRP A 89 -8.63 -10.70 12.23
CA TRP A 89 -9.85 -10.38 11.50
C TRP A 89 -11.11 -10.96 12.13
N ALA A 90 -11.03 -12.12 12.79
CA ALA A 90 -12.20 -12.80 13.35
C ALA A 90 -12.92 -12.01 14.48
N GLN A 91 -12.26 -11.00 15.04
CA GLN A 91 -12.86 -10.11 16.06
C GLN A 91 -13.63 -8.93 15.44
N GLN A 92 -13.55 -8.73 14.12
CA GLN A 92 -14.21 -7.62 13.44
C GLN A 92 -15.67 -7.98 13.11
N GLU A 93 -16.62 -7.17 13.59
CA GLU A 93 -18.04 -7.39 13.32
C GLU A 93 -18.34 -7.34 11.82
N GLY A 94 -19.12 -8.30 11.34
CA GLY A 94 -19.59 -8.35 9.95
C GLY A 94 -18.61 -8.92 8.93
N LEU A 95 -17.36 -9.25 9.30
CA LEU A 95 -16.35 -9.71 8.35
C LEU A 95 -16.54 -11.17 7.89
N GLY A 96 -17.44 -11.93 8.52
CA GLY A 96 -17.73 -13.32 8.17
C GLY A 96 -16.53 -14.26 8.37
N GLU A 97 -16.58 -15.43 7.74
CA GLU A 97 -15.50 -16.44 7.79
C GLU A 97 -14.70 -16.47 6.48
N LEU A 98 -13.40 -16.74 6.60
CA LEU A 98 -12.58 -17.16 5.46
C LEU A 98 -13.02 -18.57 5.02
N THR A 99 -13.67 -18.64 3.86
CA THR A 99 -14.22 -19.90 3.34
C THR A 99 -13.27 -20.57 2.35
N ASP A 100 -13.39 -21.89 2.20
CA ASP A 100 -12.68 -22.64 1.16
C ASP A 100 -12.94 -22.11 -0.25
N ARG A 101 -14.16 -21.62 -0.52
CA ARG A 101 -14.51 -21.03 -1.82
C ARG A 101 -13.74 -19.73 -2.08
N SER A 102 -13.66 -18.86 -1.07
CA SER A 102 -12.87 -17.63 -1.13
C SER A 102 -11.39 -17.96 -1.38
N TRP A 103 -10.85 -18.95 -0.68
CA TRP A 103 -9.49 -19.42 -0.89
C TRP A 103 -9.26 -19.96 -2.31
N GLN A 104 -10.12 -20.87 -2.79
CA GLN A 104 -10.01 -21.40 -4.14
C GLN A 104 -10.02 -20.30 -5.19
N TRP A 105 -10.91 -19.33 -5.06
CA TRP A 105 -10.97 -18.17 -5.95
C TRP A 105 -9.65 -17.39 -5.94
N VAL A 106 -9.10 -17.09 -4.75
CA VAL A 106 -7.81 -16.40 -4.61
C VAL A 106 -6.67 -17.20 -5.25
N MET A 107 -6.66 -18.54 -5.09
CA MET A 107 -5.65 -19.39 -5.73
C MET A 107 -5.76 -19.38 -7.25
N HIS A 108 -6.97 -19.34 -7.80
CA HIS A 108 -7.18 -19.21 -9.24
C HIS A 108 -6.65 -17.88 -9.76
N GLU A 109 -6.90 -16.78 -9.04
CA GLU A 109 -6.37 -15.47 -9.39
C GLU A 109 -4.84 -15.43 -9.32
N LEU A 110 -4.23 -15.93 -8.24
CA LEU A 110 -2.77 -15.97 -8.10
C LEU A 110 -2.11 -16.78 -9.20
N ARG A 111 -2.70 -17.93 -9.59
CA ARG A 111 -2.21 -18.73 -10.72
C ARG A 111 -2.33 -17.99 -12.05
N TYR A 112 -3.39 -17.22 -12.25
CA TYR A 112 -3.54 -16.36 -13.42
C TYR A 112 -2.45 -15.27 -13.43
N ARG A 113 -2.28 -14.53 -12.33
CA ARG A 113 -1.25 -13.49 -12.18
C ARG A 113 0.18 -14.03 -12.37
N ALA A 114 0.47 -15.22 -11.83
CA ALA A 114 1.78 -15.88 -12.00
C ALA A 114 2.08 -16.23 -13.47
N LYS A 115 1.07 -16.68 -14.23
CA LYS A 115 1.22 -16.94 -15.67
C LYS A 115 1.47 -15.65 -16.45
N GLN A 116 0.70 -14.59 -16.16
CA GLN A 116 0.88 -13.28 -16.79
C GLN A 116 2.30 -12.73 -16.59
N ARG A 117 2.87 -12.88 -15.40
CA ARG A 117 4.27 -12.49 -15.13
C ARG A 117 5.28 -13.35 -15.89
N GLY A 118 4.99 -14.63 -16.13
CA GLY A 118 5.79 -15.48 -17.01
C GLY A 118 5.81 -14.99 -18.46
N GLU A 119 4.67 -14.52 -18.96
CA GLU A 119 4.49 -14.05 -20.35
C GLU A 119 5.07 -12.64 -20.57
N HIS A 120 4.85 -11.72 -19.62
CA HIS A 120 5.27 -10.32 -19.72
C HIS A 120 6.66 -10.04 -19.12
N GLY A 121 7.26 -11.04 -18.47
CA GLY A 121 8.57 -10.95 -17.84
C GLY A 121 8.51 -10.56 -16.37
N LYS A 122 9.56 -10.95 -15.62
CA LYS A 122 9.64 -10.79 -14.15
C LYS A 122 9.50 -9.36 -13.63
N HIS A 123 9.73 -8.36 -14.48
CA HIS A 123 9.64 -6.94 -14.14
C HIS A 123 8.25 -6.34 -14.40
N ALA A 124 7.33 -7.11 -14.98
CA ALA A 124 5.97 -6.65 -15.22
C ALA A 124 5.28 -6.33 -13.88
N PRO A 125 4.71 -5.13 -13.76
CA PRO A 125 3.94 -4.76 -12.59
C PRO A 125 2.66 -5.60 -12.52
N ILE A 126 2.22 -5.92 -11.31
CA ILE A 126 1.06 -6.77 -11.05
C ILE A 126 -0.12 -5.88 -10.65
N PRO A 127 -1.26 -5.91 -11.36
CA PRO A 127 -2.45 -5.20 -10.92
C PRO A 127 -2.87 -5.66 -9.53
N VAL A 128 -3.08 -4.71 -8.61
CA VAL A 128 -3.50 -5.03 -7.23
C VAL A 128 -4.98 -5.40 -7.21
N PHE A 129 -5.80 -4.60 -7.90
CA PHE A 129 -7.24 -4.78 -8.10
C PHE A 129 -7.70 -4.00 -9.34
N GLU A 130 -8.92 -4.22 -9.85
CA GLU A 130 -9.58 -3.60 -11.04
C GLU A 130 -9.54 -2.05 -11.05
N THR A 131 -8.34 -1.49 -11.11
CA THR A 131 -7.99 -0.09 -10.94
C THR A 131 -6.62 0.12 -11.58
N ASP A 132 -6.27 1.38 -11.87
CA ASP A 132 -4.95 1.78 -12.38
C ASP A 132 -3.82 1.68 -11.33
N VAL A 133 -3.94 0.75 -10.38
CA VAL A 133 -3.02 0.54 -9.26
C VAL A 133 -2.31 -0.79 -9.44
N VAL A 134 -0.98 -0.72 -9.50
CA VAL A 134 -0.12 -1.87 -9.70
C VAL A 134 0.95 -1.94 -8.62
N GLU A 135 1.42 -3.15 -8.34
CA GLU A 135 2.53 -3.45 -7.45
C GLU A 135 3.74 -3.93 -8.28
N SER A 136 4.95 -3.53 -7.87
CA SER A 136 6.17 -4.01 -8.51
C SER A 136 7.36 -3.95 -7.56
N ASP A 137 8.05 -5.09 -7.42
CA ASP A 137 9.34 -5.19 -6.71
C ASP A 137 10.48 -4.44 -7.40
N TYR A 138 10.26 -4.01 -8.65
CA TYR A 138 11.30 -3.46 -9.52
C TYR A 138 11.05 -2.01 -9.94
N ALA A 139 9.91 -1.41 -9.56
CA ALA A 139 9.58 -0.04 -9.90
C ALA A 139 10.60 0.96 -9.32
N VAL A 140 11.15 0.66 -8.14
CA VAL A 140 12.17 1.46 -7.48
C VAL A 140 13.54 0.78 -7.62
N PRO A 141 14.52 1.41 -8.30
CA PRO A 141 15.87 0.87 -8.39
C PRO A 141 16.49 0.66 -7.01
N VAL A 142 17.23 -0.45 -6.84
CA VAL A 142 17.91 -0.76 -5.57
C VAL A 142 18.83 0.38 -5.12
N SER A 143 19.55 1.01 -6.06
CA SER A 143 20.41 2.15 -5.74
C SER A 143 19.64 3.34 -5.15
N LEU A 144 18.44 3.64 -5.68
CA LEU A 144 17.59 4.70 -5.17
C LEU A 144 17.02 4.32 -3.79
N LYS A 145 16.58 3.07 -3.61
CA LYS A 145 16.10 2.57 -2.31
C LYS A 145 17.16 2.67 -1.23
N GLU A 146 18.39 2.28 -1.53
CA GLU A 146 19.52 2.38 -0.59
C GLU A 146 19.94 3.83 -0.35
N ALA A 147 19.90 4.70 -1.37
CA ALA A 147 20.14 6.13 -1.19
C ALA A 147 19.09 6.79 -0.28
N LEU A 148 17.81 6.44 -0.44
CA LEU A 148 16.73 6.93 0.43
C LEU A 148 16.91 6.43 1.87
N ARG A 149 17.21 5.13 2.06
CA ARG A 149 17.52 4.57 3.39
C ARG A 149 18.69 5.29 4.06
N ALA A 150 19.77 5.52 3.32
CA ALA A 150 20.93 6.24 3.83
C ALA A 150 20.58 7.68 4.23
N ALA A 151 19.82 8.40 3.40
CA ALA A 151 19.38 9.77 3.69
C ALA A 151 18.48 9.83 4.95
N VAL A 152 17.58 8.87 5.09
CA VAL A 152 16.62 8.79 6.19
C VAL A 152 17.26 8.29 7.50
N SER A 153 18.33 7.47 7.42
CA SER A 153 19.00 6.90 8.59
C SER A 153 19.51 7.96 9.59
N VAL A 154 19.80 9.17 9.14
CA VAL A 154 20.21 10.28 10.02
C VAL A 154 19.09 10.70 10.97
N LEU A 155 17.84 10.59 10.53
CA LEU A 155 16.64 10.88 11.33
C LEU A 155 16.27 9.71 12.25
N GLU A 156 16.54 8.47 11.82
CA GLU A 156 16.27 7.26 12.61
C GLU A 156 17.31 7.05 13.74
N ASN A 157 18.58 7.37 13.47
CA ASN A 157 19.72 7.11 14.37
C ASN A 157 19.92 8.24 15.39
N VAL A 158 18.85 8.64 16.07
CA VAL A 158 18.89 9.56 17.21
C VAL A 158 18.93 8.77 18.53
N PRO A 159 19.43 9.35 19.65
CA PRO A 159 19.32 8.73 20.96
C PRO A 159 17.86 8.36 21.27
N GLU A 160 17.64 7.28 22.03
CA GLU A 160 16.29 6.76 22.31
C GLU A 160 15.33 7.81 22.86
N ALA A 161 15.82 8.71 23.71
CA ALA A 161 15.04 9.81 24.28
C ALA A 161 14.55 10.85 23.24
N GLY A 162 15.13 10.86 22.04
CA GLY A 162 14.75 11.74 20.93
C GLY A 162 13.92 11.05 19.85
N LYS A 163 13.58 9.76 20.02
CA LYS A 163 12.71 9.04 19.08
C LYS A 163 11.25 9.36 19.37
N ASP A 164 10.53 9.76 18.31
CA ASP A 164 9.10 10.07 18.38
C ASP A 164 8.28 8.87 17.92
N TYR A 165 7.98 7.96 18.85
CA TYR A 165 7.18 6.78 18.53
C TYR A 165 5.70 7.15 18.38
N HIS A 166 5.08 6.63 17.32
CA HIS A 166 3.68 6.88 17.05
C HIS A 166 2.81 6.40 18.22
N PRO A 167 1.88 7.24 18.73
CA PRO A 167 0.98 6.83 19.80
C PRO A 167 0.19 5.57 19.42
N TRP A 168 -0.04 4.70 20.40
CA TRP A 168 -0.76 3.41 20.23
C TRP A 168 -0.08 2.37 19.32
N ALA A 169 1.12 2.64 18.82
CA ALA A 169 1.88 1.68 18.01
C ALA A 169 2.83 0.78 18.82
N ASN A 170 2.74 0.79 20.16
CA ASN A 170 3.60 -0.02 21.03
C ASN A 170 5.11 0.08 20.70
N GLU A 171 5.57 1.31 20.42
CA GLU A 171 6.98 1.60 20.05
C GLU A 171 7.45 0.89 18.75
N GLN A 172 6.52 0.49 17.87
CA GLN A 172 6.84 -0.20 16.62
C GLN A 172 6.90 0.71 15.40
N VAL A 173 6.32 1.91 15.49
CA VAL A 173 6.26 2.89 14.41
C VAL A 173 6.94 4.16 14.89
N LEU A 174 7.97 4.59 14.17
CA LEU A 174 8.74 5.81 14.45
C LEU A 174 8.31 6.91 13.48
N ASP A 175 7.82 8.02 14.01
CA ASP A 175 7.45 9.20 13.23
C ASP A 175 8.71 10.03 12.97
N LEU A 176 9.32 9.85 11.79
CA LEU A 176 10.53 10.59 11.40
C LEU A 176 10.25 12.08 11.18
N ILE A 177 9.05 12.38 10.70
CA ILE A 177 8.53 13.72 10.47
C ILE A 177 7.04 13.66 10.80
N HIS A 178 6.63 14.15 11.96
CA HIS A 178 5.23 14.19 12.32
C HIS A 178 4.51 15.31 11.50
N PRO A 179 3.49 15.02 10.68
CA PRO A 179 2.87 16.00 9.77
C PRO A 179 2.35 17.27 10.48
N SER A 180 1.92 17.13 11.73
CA SER A 180 1.48 18.27 12.55
C SER A 180 2.60 19.25 12.95
N LEU A 181 3.88 18.92 12.71
CA LEU A 181 5.01 19.82 13.00
C LEU A 181 5.20 20.90 11.92
N PHE A 182 4.57 20.75 10.75
CA PHE A 182 4.72 21.66 9.61
C PHE A 182 3.38 22.22 9.14
N LEU A 183 2.52 22.55 10.10
CA LEU A 183 1.24 23.17 9.81
C LEU A 183 1.41 24.57 9.22
N LEU A 184 0.54 24.92 8.28
CA LEU A 184 0.35 26.30 7.87
C LEU A 184 -0.25 27.08 9.06
N VAL A 185 0.49 28.05 9.58
CA VAL A 185 0.04 28.95 10.62
C VAL A 185 -0.05 30.37 10.06
N PHE A 186 -1.26 30.92 10.04
CA PHE A 186 -1.45 32.31 9.59
C PHE A 186 -0.58 33.26 10.41
N ARG A 187 -0.08 34.30 9.73
CA ARG A 187 0.82 35.32 10.28
C ARG A 187 2.22 34.81 10.64
N LEU A 188 2.51 33.53 10.45
CA LEU A 188 3.83 32.94 10.72
C LEU A 188 4.41 32.24 9.48
N SER A 189 3.68 31.30 8.92
CA SER A 189 4.12 30.53 7.76
C SER A 189 4.23 31.42 6.53
N ARG A 190 5.32 31.22 5.78
CA ARG A 190 5.56 31.90 4.51
C ARG A 190 5.16 31.00 3.35
N VAL A 191 4.58 31.61 2.33
CA VAL A 191 4.15 30.94 1.11
C VAL A 191 4.63 31.70 -0.11
N MET A 192 4.85 30.95 -1.17
CA MET A 192 5.09 31.47 -2.51
C MET A 192 3.74 31.48 -3.24
N VAL A 193 3.27 32.66 -3.64
CA VAL A 193 1.96 32.85 -4.26
C VAL A 193 2.13 32.96 -5.77
N ASP A 194 1.26 32.31 -6.53
CA ASP A 194 1.22 32.34 -8.00
C ASP A 194 2.53 31.89 -8.67
N VAL A 195 3.26 30.97 -8.03
CA VAL A 195 4.51 30.39 -8.57
C VAL A 195 4.40 28.88 -8.66
N GLN A 196 4.77 28.32 -9.82
CA GLN A 196 5.03 26.90 -9.98
C GLN A 196 6.52 26.65 -9.73
N LEU A 197 6.84 25.83 -8.73
CA LEU A 197 8.21 25.48 -8.35
C LEU A 197 8.55 24.07 -8.81
N SER A 198 9.76 23.88 -9.31
CA SER A 198 10.37 22.54 -9.36
C SER A 198 10.68 22.06 -7.94
N VAL A 199 10.93 20.76 -7.76
CA VAL A 199 11.35 20.19 -6.47
C VAL A 199 12.60 20.90 -5.93
N SER A 200 13.62 21.13 -6.76
CA SER A 200 14.86 21.79 -6.36
C SER A 200 14.65 23.26 -5.98
N GLN A 201 13.79 23.97 -6.69
CA GLN A 201 13.40 25.33 -6.35
C GLN A 201 12.62 25.35 -5.02
N GLY A 202 11.70 24.41 -4.82
CA GLY A 202 10.95 24.25 -3.56
C GLY A 202 11.87 24.08 -2.35
N ILE A 203 12.88 23.21 -2.45
CA ILE A 203 13.87 23.01 -1.37
C ILE A 203 14.71 24.27 -1.15
N THR A 204 15.18 24.92 -2.21
CA THR A 204 16.03 26.12 -2.13
C THR A 204 15.28 27.35 -1.60
N LEU A 205 13.97 27.40 -1.82
CA LEU A 205 13.09 28.50 -1.43
C LEU A 205 12.29 28.18 -0.16
N ALA A 206 12.51 27.04 0.48
CA ALA A 206 11.87 26.68 1.73
C ALA A 206 12.09 27.79 2.78
N GLY A 207 11.00 28.21 3.43
CA GLY A 207 11.01 29.31 4.40
C GLY A 207 11.07 30.72 3.79
N LYS A 208 11.02 30.87 2.46
CA LYS A 208 10.90 32.17 1.75
C LYS A 208 9.44 32.45 1.37
N GLY A 209 9.19 33.64 0.83
CA GLY A 209 7.87 34.09 0.40
C GLY A 209 7.20 35.04 1.38
N GLU A 210 5.92 35.30 1.15
CA GLU A 210 5.11 36.24 1.93
C GLU A 210 4.30 35.53 3.02
N VAL A 211 3.97 36.26 4.07
CA VAL A 211 3.16 35.76 5.17
C VAL A 211 1.69 36.04 4.87
N ILE A 212 0.85 35.02 4.95
CA ILE A 212 -0.61 35.18 4.78
C ILE A 212 -1.26 35.48 6.12
N ASN A 213 -2.13 36.48 6.15
CA ASN A 213 -2.75 36.96 7.39
C ASN A 213 -4.10 36.30 7.71
N HIS A 214 -4.77 35.71 6.71
CA HIS A 214 -6.08 35.07 6.78
C HIS A 214 -6.27 34.13 5.58
N VAL A 215 -7.27 33.25 5.63
CA VAL A 215 -7.74 32.47 4.48
C VAL A 215 -8.19 33.49 3.42
N ARG A 216 -7.72 33.37 2.17
CA ARG A 216 -8.27 34.20 1.08
C ARG A 216 -9.75 33.85 0.94
N ASP A 217 -10.62 34.83 1.10
CA ASP A 217 -12.02 34.66 0.73
C ASP A 217 -12.07 34.41 -0.79
N ASN A 218 -12.69 33.28 -1.17
CA ASN A 218 -12.93 32.92 -2.57
C ASN A 218 -14.04 33.77 -3.17
#